data_AF-A0A3D4QDM6-F1
#
_entry.id   AF-A0A3D4QDM6-F1
#
_cell.length_a   1.000
_cell.length_b   1.000
_cell.length_c   1.000
_cell.angle_alpha   90.00
_cell.angle_beta   90.00
_cell.angle_gamma   90.00
#
_symmetry.space_group_name_H-M   'P 1'
#
loop_
_entity.id
_entity.type
_entity.pdbx_description
1 polymer ?
#
loop_
_entity_poly.entity_id
_entity_poly.type
_entity_poly.pdbx_seq_one_letter_code
_entity_poly.pdbx_strand_id
1 'polypeptide(L)' 'MTSDPAFKSEFLRLMQTRGYIHQITHPAELDSASMAGPIVAYIGFDATAPSLHVGHLFSIMTLRRLQQSGHKPIVLMG' A
#
# COMPACT_ATOMS: atom_id res chain seq x y z
N MET A 1 12.98 -20.18 -4.21
CA MET A 1 11.67 -19.49 -4.18
C MET A 1 11.16 -19.60 -2.76
N THR A 2 11.45 -18.59 -1.93
CA THR A 2 11.06 -18.57 -0.52
C THR A 2 9.55 -18.51 -0.43
N SER A 3 8.98 -19.50 0.24
CA SER A 3 7.59 -19.53 0.69
C SER A 3 7.42 -18.46 1.76
N ASP A 4 7.25 -17.21 1.36
CA ASP A 4 6.88 -16.16 2.30
C ASP A 4 5.53 -16.53 2.93
N PRO A 5 5.38 -16.38 4.26
CA PRO A 5 4.11 -16.64 4.92
C PRO A 5 3.02 -15.77 4.28
N ALA A 6 1.91 -16.41 3.92
CA ALA A 6 0.77 -15.71 3.35
C ALA A 6 0.18 -14.77 4.41
N PHE A 7 0.09 -13.48 4.11
CA PHE A 7 -0.60 -12.50 4.94
C PHE A 7 -2.07 -12.91 5.18
N LYS A 8 -2.66 -12.50 6.29
CA LYS A 8 -4.07 -12.77 6.61
C LYS A 8 -5.00 -11.69 6.07
N SER A 9 -4.56 -10.43 6.10
CA SER A 9 -5.32 -9.28 5.61
C SER A 9 -5.47 -9.31 4.09
N GLU A 10 -6.65 -8.91 3.61
CA GLU A 10 -6.92 -8.84 2.18
C GLU A 10 -5.95 -7.91 1.46
N PHE A 11 -5.67 -6.75 2.05
CA PHE A 11 -4.77 -5.75 1.49
C PHE A 11 -3.35 -6.29 1.29
N LEU A 12 -2.71 -6.82 2.35
CA LEU A 12 -1.33 -7.29 2.25
C LEU A 12 -1.20 -8.53 1.37
N ARG A 13 -2.19 -9.43 1.36
CA ARG A 13 -2.22 -10.54 0.40
C ARG A 13 -2.23 -10.01 -1.03
N LEU A 14 -3.10 -9.05 -1.34
CA LEU A 14 -3.17 -8.46 -2.67
C LEU A 14 -1.83 -7.80 -3.06
N MET A 15 -1.21 -7.06 -2.14
CA MET A 15 0.09 -6.43 -2.38
C MET A 15 1.18 -7.48 -2.64
N GLN A 16 1.21 -8.56 -1.86
CA GLN A 16 2.19 -9.64 -2.02
C GLN A 16 1.99 -10.40 -3.35
N THR A 17 0.77 -10.86 -3.63
CA THR A 17 0.46 -11.63 -4.85
C THR A 17 0.68 -10.82 -6.13
N ARG A 18 0.49 -9.50 -6.08
CA ARG A 18 0.72 -8.61 -7.23
C ARG A 18 2.16 -8.09 -7.34
N GLY A 19 3.04 -8.43 -6.41
CA GLY A 19 4.44 -7.99 -6.40
C GLY A 19 4.62 -6.50 -6.07
N TYR A 20 3.75 -5.92 -5.23
CA TYR A 20 3.82 -4.51 -4.83
C TYR A 20 4.80 -4.28 -3.67
N ILE A 21 5.21 -5.34 -2.96
CA ILE A 21 6.05 -5.22 -1.77
C ILE A 21 7.51 -5.39 -2.17
N HIS A 22 8.27 -4.30 -2.14
CA HIS A 22 9.73 -4.35 -2.19
C HIS A 22 10.32 -4.54 -0.79
N GLN A 23 9.84 -3.77 0.18
CA GLN A 23 10.22 -3.84 1.59
C GLN A 23 8.99 -3.54 2.45
N ILE A 24 8.98 -4.10 3.66
CA ILE A 24 7.89 -3.95 4.62
C ILE A 24 8.48 -3.82 6.03
N THR A 25 7.93 -2.88 6.80
CA THR A 25 8.33 -2.66 8.20
C THR A 25 7.31 -3.33 9.11
N HIS A 26 7.77 -4.10 10.10
CA HIS A 26 6.92 -4.86 11.04
C HIS A 26 5.75 -5.61 10.37
N PRO A 27 6.02 -6.58 9.46
CA PRO A 27 4.99 -7.22 8.64
C PRO A 27 3.86 -7.89 9.45
N ALA A 28 4.19 -8.53 10.57
CA ALA A 28 3.21 -9.19 11.42
C ALA A 28 2.26 -8.20 12.13
N GLU A 29 2.80 -7.06 12.56
CA GLU A 29 2.02 -6.01 13.22
C GLU A 29 1.13 -5.28 12.21
N LEU A 30 1.64 -5.00 11.01
CA LEU A 30 0.87 -4.37 9.95
C LEU A 30 -0.29 -5.27 9.48
N ASP A 31 -0.06 -6.58 9.36
CA ASP A 31 -1.10 -7.54 9.00
C ASP A 31 -2.17 -7.63 10.09
N SER A 32 -1.75 -7.63 11.36
CA SER A 32 -2.67 -7.62 12.50
C SER A 32 -3.49 -6.33 12.56
N ALA A 33 -2.87 -5.17 12.31
CA ALA A 33 -3.56 -3.88 12.27
C ALA A 33 -4.58 -3.82 11.12
N SER A 34 -4.19 -4.29 9.94
CA SER A 34 -5.06 -4.37 8.76
C SER A 34 -6.24 -5.33 8.96
N MET A 35 -6.07 -6.37 9.79
CA MET A 35 -7.13 -7.29 10.18
C MET A 35 -8.05 -6.74 11.27
N ALA A 36 -7.52 -5.92 12.19
CA ALA A 36 -8.29 -5.35 13.29
C ALA A 36 -9.33 -4.32 12.83
N GLY A 37 -9.10 -3.67 11.69
CA GLY A 37 -10.08 -2.76 11.08
C GLY A 37 -9.47 -1.84 10.02
N PRO A 38 -10.23 -0.81 9.59
CA PRO A 38 -9.77 0.16 8.61
C PRO A 38 -8.56 0.94 9.12
N ILE A 39 -7.42 0.82 8.43
CA ILE A 39 -6.25 1.67 8.66
C ILE A 39 -6.26 2.91 7.77
N VAL A 40 -5.52 3.92 8.18
CA VAL A 40 -5.26 5.13 7.39
C VAL A 40 -3.81 5.09 6.93
N ALA A 41 -3.56 5.28 5.63
CA ALA A 41 -2.19 5.37 5.11
C ALA A 41 -2.09 6.48 4.07
N TYR A 42 -0.87 7.00 3.87
CA TYR A 42 -0.61 8.09 2.94
C TYR A 42 0.54 7.77 1.99
N ILE A 43 0.52 8.43 0.84
CA ILE A 43 1.70 8.60 -0.01
C ILE A 43 1.84 10.08 -0.34
N GLY A 44 3.07 10.58 -0.20
CA GLY A 44 3.46 11.95 -0.55
C GLY A 44 3.85 12.10 -2.02
N PHE A 45 3.47 13.21 -2.62
CA PHE A 45 3.95 13.66 -3.93
C PHE A 45 4.44 15.10 -3.80
N ASP A 46 5.71 15.34 -4.10
CA ASP A 46 6.26 16.69 -4.15
C ASP A 46 6.02 17.28 -5.55
N ALA A 47 5.46 18.49 -5.62
CA ALA A 47 5.11 19.16 -6.87
C ALA A 47 6.34 19.75 -7.60
N THR A 48 7.36 18.93 -7.85
CA THR A 48 8.63 19.32 -8.51
C THR A 48 8.50 19.51 -10.02
N ALA A 49 7.38 19.08 -10.61
CA ALA A 49 7.06 19.25 -12.02
C ALA A 49 5.57 19.59 -12.22
N PRO A 50 5.17 20.17 -13.37
CA PRO A 50 3.77 20.52 -13.65
C PRO A 50 2.80 19.34 -13.73
N SER A 51 3.31 18.11 -13.84
CA SER A 51 2.50 16.90 -13.96
C SER A 51 3.18 15.67 -13.37
N LEU A 52 2.35 14.71 -12.93
CA LEU A 52 2.80 13.37 -12.60
C LEU A 52 3.00 12.56 -13.89
N HIS A 53 4.09 11.80 -13.96
CA HIS A 53 4.32 10.81 -15.01
C HIS A 53 4.09 9.38 -14.51
N VAL A 54 4.22 8.39 -15.41
CA VAL A 54 3.95 6.97 -15.15
C VAL A 54 4.71 6.37 -13.95
N GLY A 55 5.83 6.96 -13.55
CA GLY A 55 6.58 6.53 -12.35
C GLY A 55 5.76 6.64 -11.06
N HIS A 56 4.82 7.57 -11.00
CA HIS A 56 3.92 7.78 -9.87
C HIS A 56 2.73 6.82 -9.85
N LEU A 57 2.46 6.14 -10.97
CA LEU A 57 1.27 5.29 -11.11
C LEU A 57 1.27 4.14 -10.11
N PHE A 58 2.45 3.59 -9.79
CA PHE A 58 2.58 2.51 -8.81
C PHE A 58 2.09 2.93 -7.42
N SER A 59 2.52 4.10 -6.96
CA SER A 59 2.08 4.72 -5.70
C SER A 59 0.58 4.98 -5.70
N ILE A 60 0.06 5.60 -6.77
CA ILE A 60 -1.37 5.88 -6.93
C ILE A 60 -2.18 4.57 -6.87
N MET A 61 -1.73 3.53 -7.56
CA MET A 61 -2.40 2.23 -7.56
C MET A 61 -2.36 1.56 -6.19
N THR A 62 -1.29 1.74 -5.42
CA THR A 62 -1.21 1.24 -4.04
C THR A 62 -2.28 1.87 -3.16
N LEU A 63 -2.44 3.20 -3.18
CA LEU A 63 -3.52 3.89 -2.47
C LEU A 63 -4.91 3.48 -2.98
N ARG A 64 -5.06 3.25 -4.29
CA ARG A 64 -6.31 2.74 -4.85
C ARG A 64 -6.65 1.35 -4.35
N ARG A 65 -5.67 0.44 -4.25
CA ARG A 65 -5.89 -0.91 -3.70
C ARG A 65 -6.20 -0.86 -2.22
N LEU A 66 -5.51 -0.01 -1.46
CA LEU A 66 -5.80 0.26 -0.06
C LEU A 66 -7.28 0.68 0.12
N GLN A 67 -7.78 1.62 -0.70
CA GLN A 67 -9.18 2.03 -0.71
C GLN A 67 -10.15 0.88 -1.01
N GLN A 68 -9.81 0.05 -2.01
CA GLN A 68 -10.64 -1.08 -2.45
C GLN A 68 -10.73 -2.17 -1.37
N SER A 69 -9.69 -2.32 -0.55
CA SER A 69 -9.68 -3.23 0.61
C SER A 69 -10.36 -2.64 1.86
N GLY A 70 -11.06 -1.50 1.73
CA GLY A 70 -11.85 -0.90 2.82
C GLY A 70 -11.09 0.03 3.76
N HIS A 71 -9.84 0.38 3.43
CA HIS A 71 -9.01 1.28 4.21
C HIS A 71 -9.11 2.73 3.69
N LYS A 72 -8.54 3.69 4.44
CA LYS A 72 -8.62 5.11 4.11
C LYS A 72 -7.29 5.62 3.51
N PRO A 73 -7.22 5.88 2.19
CA PRO A 73 -6.04 6.49 1.59
C PRO A 73 -6.00 8.00 1.83
N ILE A 74 -4.79 8.55 1.94
CA ILE A 74 -4.51 9.98 1.93
C ILE A 74 -3.46 10.26 0.85
N VAL A 75 -3.79 11.15 -0.08
CA VAL A 75 -2.80 11.72 -1.00
C VAL A 75 -2.26 12.99 -0.35
N LEU A 76 -0.98 12.99 0.01
CA LEU A 76 -0.32 14.14 0.60
C LEU A 76 0.46 14.89 -0.49
N MET A 77 0.26 16.19 -0.59
CA MET A 77 1.06 17.05 -1.49
C MET A 77 2.09 17.80 -0.65
N GLY A 78 3.36 17.71 -1.06
CA GLY A 78 4.49 18.46 -0.52
C GLY A 78 4.78 19.73 -1.30
#